data_AF-A0A945Y6Z2-F1
#
_entry.id   AF-A0A945Y6Z2-F1
#
_cell.length_a   1.000
_cell.length_b   1.000
_cell.length_c   1.000
_cell.angle_alpha   90.00
_cell.angle_beta   90.00
_cell.angle_gamma   90.00
#
_symmetry.space_group_name_H-M   'P 1'
#
loop_
_entity.id
_entity.type
_entity.pdbx_description
1 polymer ?
#
loop_
_entity_poly.entity_id
_entity_poly.type
_entity_poly.pdbx_seq_one_letter_code
_entity_poly.pdbx_strand_id
1 'polypeptide(L)'
;MSHRRAARRNKEAEELNITTFMNLMVILVPFLLITAVFSRLAIVELDLPLAQSEASGKPPEFSLEVIVRRDSIEVGDRNRGSLTVLPKLNNEYDYAGLTNYLKRVKITYPDRLDAALLLEPDVEYDVLVQVIDATRSYPEVVAGDVIYGELFPEVSIGDAPVLTGN
;
A
#
# COMPACT_ATOMS: atom_id res chain seq x y z
N MET A 1 23.79 -5.90 -87.83
CA MET A 1 24.05 -4.85 -86.81
C MET A 1 22.90 -4.86 -85.83
N SER A 2 23.23 -5.11 -84.56
CA SER A 2 22.33 -5.47 -83.46
C SER A 2 21.60 -4.24 -82.90
N HIS A 3 20.28 -4.32 -82.74
CA HIS A 3 19.55 -3.45 -81.82
C HIS A 3 18.91 -4.26 -80.70
N ARG A 4 19.52 -4.06 -79.53
CA ARG A 4 19.22 -4.62 -78.22
C ARG A 4 17.73 -4.51 -77.88
N ARG A 5 17.09 -5.65 -77.58
CA ARG A 5 15.81 -5.69 -76.88
C ARG A 5 16.05 -5.21 -75.45
N ALA A 6 15.52 -4.04 -75.11
CA ALA A 6 15.48 -3.55 -73.74
C ALA A 6 14.54 -4.45 -72.92
N ALA A 7 15.11 -5.25 -72.02
CA ALA A 7 14.33 -5.98 -71.04
C ALA A 7 13.75 -4.96 -70.04
N ARG A 8 12.42 -4.76 -70.10
CA ARG A 8 11.68 -4.09 -69.04
C ARG A 8 11.79 -4.94 -67.79
N ARG A 9 12.59 -4.46 -66.83
CA ARG A 9 12.64 -4.95 -65.46
C ARG A 9 11.30 -4.61 -64.80
N ASN A 10 10.40 -5.60 -64.77
CA ASN A 10 9.21 -5.55 -63.93
C ASN A 10 9.70 -5.35 -62.49
N LYS A 11 9.44 -4.16 -61.95
CA LYS A 11 9.62 -3.88 -60.54
C LYS A 11 8.36 -4.40 -59.88
N GLU A 12 8.36 -5.70 -59.57
CA GLU A 12 7.31 -6.29 -58.74
C GLU A 12 7.23 -5.46 -57.46
N ALA A 13 6.00 -5.05 -57.13
CA ALA A 13 5.74 -4.37 -55.88
C ALA A 13 6.23 -5.29 -54.77
N GLU A 14 7.17 -4.80 -53.98
CA GLU A 14 7.68 -5.50 -52.80
C GLU A 14 6.48 -5.73 -51.88
N GLU A 15 5.92 -6.94 -51.92
CA GLU A 15 4.81 -7.33 -51.05
C GLU A 15 5.30 -7.12 -49.63
N LEU A 16 4.73 -6.13 -48.94
CA LEU A 16 5.08 -5.82 -47.56
C LEU A 16 5.00 -7.12 -46.78
N ASN A 17 6.12 -7.61 -46.26
CA ASN A 17 6.19 -8.89 -45.57
C ASN A 17 5.28 -8.84 -44.34
N ILE A 18 4.02 -9.25 -44.48
CA ILE A 18 2.99 -9.15 -43.44
C ILE A 18 3.45 -9.92 -42.21
N THR A 19 4.11 -11.06 -42.38
CA THR A 19 4.74 -11.83 -41.30
C THR A 19 5.78 -11.00 -40.53
N THR A 20 6.57 -10.18 -41.21
CA THR A 20 7.57 -9.30 -40.56
C THR A 20 6.89 -8.20 -39.76
N PHE A 21 5.80 -7.63 -40.29
CA PHE A 21 5.02 -6.61 -39.60
C PHE A 21 4.27 -7.18 -38.38
N MET A 22 3.70 -8.38 -38.52
CA MET A 22 3.05 -9.11 -37.43
C MET A 22 4.05 -9.44 -36.32
N ASN A 23 5.25 -9.90 -36.67
CA ASN A 23 6.31 -10.16 -35.69
C ASN A 23 6.69 -8.88 -34.93
N LEU A 24 6.73 -7.73 -35.62
CA LEU A 24 7.00 -6.44 -34.99
C LEU A 24 5.91 -6.07 -33.97
N MET A 25 4.62 -6.20 -34.33
CA MET A 25 3.52 -5.95 -33.41
C MET A 25 3.53 -6.88 -32.18
N VAL A 26 3.78 -8.17 -32.39
CA VAL A 26 3.85 -9.19 -31.31
C VAL A 26 4.98 -8.90 -30.33
N ILE A 27 6.10 -8.32 -30.77
CA ILE A 27 7.22 -7.92 -29.89
C ILE A 27 6.90 -6.64 -29.10
N LEU A 28 6.12 -5.71 -29.68
CA LEU A 28 5.78 -4.45 -29.02
C LEU A 28 4.82 -4.62 -27.83
N VAL A 29 3.87 -5.55 -27.91
CA VAL A 29 2.89 -5.79 -26.83
C VAL A 29 3.56 -6.14 -25.49
N PRO A 30 4.42 -7.19 -25.38
CA PRO A 30 5.08 -7.51 -24.13
C PRO A 30 6.07 -6.42 -23.70
N PHE A 31 6.72 -5.73 -24.64
CA PHE A 31 7.61 -4.61 -24.32
C PHE A 31 6.87 -3.46 -23.64
N LEU A 32 5.71 -3.07 -24.17
CA LEU A 32 4.84 -2.06 -23.56
C LEU A 32 4.28 -2.52 -22.21
N LEU A 33 3.89 -3.80 -22.09
CA LEU A 33 3.36 -4.35 -20.83
C LEU A 33 4.42 -4.36 -19.71
N ILE A 34 5.69 -4.66 -20.02
CA ILE A 34 6.79 -4.60 -19.02
C ILE A 34 6.97 -3.15 -18.52
N THR A 35 6.83 -2.16 -19.40
CA THR A 35 6.92 -0.74 -18.99
C THR A 35 5.69 -0.23 -18.24
N ALA A 36 4.54 -0.89 -18.37
CA ALA A 36 3.28 -0.48 -17.73
C ALA A 36 3.20 -0.86 -16.24
N VAL A 37 4.16 -1.61 -15.72
CA VAL A 37 4.21 -1.97 -14.29
C VAL A 37 4.88 -0.84 -13.51
N PHE A 38 4.12 0.21 -13.21
CA PHE A 38 4.56 1.26 -12.30
C PHE A 38 4.66 0.72 -10.87
N SER A 39 5.86 0.74 -10.31
CA SER A 39 6.05 0.67 -8.85
C SER A 39 5.66 2.01 -8.23
N ARG A 40 4.70 2.01 -7.30
CA ARG A 40 4.42 3.18 -6.46
C ARG A 40 5.49 3.25 -5.38
N LEU A 41 6.56 4.00 -5.63
CA LEU A 41 7.49 4.40 -4.57
C LEU A 41 6.76 5.39 -3.67
N ALA A 42 6.32 4.95 -2.50
CA ALA A 42 5.90 5.86 -1.44
C ALA A 42 7.17 6.56 -0.92
N ILE A 43 7.35 7.83 -1.27
CA ILE A 43 8.33 8.69 -0.61
C ILE A 43 7.74 8.99 0.76
N VAL A 44 8.42 8.55 1.83
CA VAL A 44 8.13 9.01 3.18
C VAL A 44 8.66 10.43 3.28
N GLU A 45 7.80 11.41 3.00
CA GLU A 45 8.07 12.80 3.35
C GLU A 45 7.88 12.94 4.86
N LEU A 46 9.00 13.04 5.56
CA LEU A 46 9.02 13.41 6.97
C LEU A 46 8.67 14.91 7.05
N ASP A 47 7.38 15.23 7.20
CA ASP A 47 6.94 16.59 7.44
C ASP A 47 7.26 16.96 8.90
N LEU A 48 8.50 17.36 9.14
CA LEU A 48 8.85 18.11 10.34
C LEU A 48 8.21 19.49 10.18
N PRO A 49 7.34 19.96 11.09
CA PRO A 49 6.70 21.26 10.94
C PRO A 49 7.74 22.36 11.11
N LEU A 50 8.42 22.68 10.01
CA LEU A 50 9.06 23.97 9.82
C LEU A 50 7.94 24.92 9.46
N ALA A 51 7.63 25.80 10.41
CA ALA A 51 6.73 26.90 10.19
C ALA A 51 7.09 27.59 8.86
N GLN A 52 6.09 27.71 7.99
CA GLN A 52 6.07 28.33 6.66
C GLN A 52 6.41 27.39 5.49
N SER A 53 5.38 26.92 4.80
CA SER A 53 5.08 27.36 3.43
C SER A 53 3.76 26.78 2.93
N GLU A 54 3.00 27.62 2.22
CA GLU A 54 1.83 27.19 1.47
C GLU A 54 2.25 26.29 0.29
N ALA A 55 1.69 25.08 0.18
CA ALA A 55 1.46 24.40 -1.09
C ALA A 55 0.55 23.17 -0.92
N SER A 56 -0.45 23.07 -1.79
CA SER A 56 -1.46 21.99 -1.94
C SER A 56 -2.64 22.06 -0.98
N GLY A 57 -3.70 22.77 -1.40
CA GLY A 57 -4.96 22.92 -0.66
C GLY A 57 -5.84 21.65 -0.54
N LYS A 58 -5.27 20.44 -0.60
CA LYS A 58 -5.99 19.23 -0.16
C LYS A 58 -5.47 18.90 1.25
N PRO A 59 -6.32 18.92 2.29
CA PRO A 59 -5.88 18.53 3.62
C PRO A 59 -5.31 17.10 3.58
N PRO A 60 -4.23 16.83 4.34
CA PRO A 60 -3.61 15.52 4.36
C PRO A 60 -4.65 14.45 4.67
N GLU A 61 -4.62 13.40 3.87
CA GLU A 61 -5.58 12.31 3.90
C GLU A 61 -5.23 11.37 5.06
N PHE A 62 -6.20 11.05 5.92
CA PHE A 62 -5.99 10.22 7.11
C PHE A 62 -5.35 8.88 6.72
N SER A 63 -4.23 8.55 7.37
CA SER A 63 -3.50 7.30 7.15
C SER A 63 -3.26 6.65 8.51
N LEU A 64 -3.95 5.54 8.77
CA LEU A 64 -3.89 4.84 10.05
C LEU A 64 -2.54 4.13 10.22
N GLU A 65 -1.87 4.42 11.33
CA GLU A 65 -0.69 3.72 11.78
C GLU A 65 -0.93 3.07 13.14
N VAL A 66 -0.49 1.83 13.28
CA VAL A 66 -0.46 1.08 14.54
C VAL A 66 0.99 0.73 14.81
N ILE A 67 1.57 1.27 15.88
CA ILE A 67 2.97 1.04 16.26
C ILE A 67 2.99 0.10 17.45
N VAL A 68 3.61 -1.07 17.30
CA VAL A 68 3.77 -2.05 18.36
C VAL A 68 5.17 -1.90 18.93
N ARG A 69 5.23 -1.39 20.16
CA ARG A 69 6.46 -1.27 20.95
C ARG A 69 6.49 -2.31 22.03
N ARG A 70 7.66 -2.55 22.61
CA ARG A 70 7.87 -3.50 23.71
C ARG A 70 6.86 -3.39 24.86
N ASP A 71 6.49 -2.16 25.22
CA ASP A 71 5.68 -1.83 26.41
C ASP A 71 4.31 -1.21 26.08
N SER A 72 3.97 -1.00 24.80
CA SER A 72 2.70 -0.38 24.40
C SER A 72 2.34 -0.59 22.94
N ILE A 73 1.05 -0.47 22.62
CA ILE A 73 0.55 -0.27 21.26
C ILE A 73 0.15 1.20 21.11
N GLU A 74 0.69 1.88 20.11
CA GLU A 74 0.30 3.24 19.76
C GLU A 74 -0.57 3.21 18.50
N VAL A 75 -1.64 4.01 18.46
CA VAL A 75 -2.43 4.20 17.24
C VAL A 75 -2.35 5.67 16.87
N GLY A 76 -2.02 5.94 15.61
CA GLY A 76 -1.73 7.26 15.10
C GLY A 76 -2.31 7.52 13.71
N ASP A 77 -2.23 8.78 13.31
CA ASP A 77 -2.31 9.19 11.91
C ASP A 77 -0.89 9.57 11.48
N ARG A 78 -0.41 9.00 10.37
CA ARG A 78 0.93 9.30 9.84
C ARG A 78 1.20 10.80 9.73
N ASN A 79 0.17 11.60 9.44
CA ASN A 79 0.32 13.04 9.24
C ASN A 79 0.12 13.88 10.52
N ARG A 80 -0.45 13.31 11.59
CA ARG A 80 -0.80 14.04 12.83
C ARG A 80 -0.12 13.49 14.09
N GLY A 81 0.54 12.34 13.98
CA GLY A 81 1.19 11.65 15.08
C GLY A 81 0.24 10.76 15.87
N SER A 82 0.68 10.38 17.08
CA SER A 82 -0.03 9.45 17.96
C SER A 82 -1.37 10.02 18.41
N LEU A 83 -2.44 9.25 18.22
CA LEU A 83 -3.81 9.56 18.63
C LEU A 83 -4.17 8.91 19.96
N THR A 84 -3.60 7.73 20.24
CA THR A 84 -3.75 7.04 21.53
C THR A 84 -2.54 6.15 21.78
N VAL A 85 -2.26 5.91 23.06
CA VAL A 85 -1.28 4.92 23.52
C VAL A 85 -1.99 3.94 24.45
N LEU A 86 -1.85 2.66 24.16
CA LEU A 86 -2.39 1.54 24.91
C LEU A 86 -1.22 0.85 25.62
N PRO A 87 -0.98 1.14 26.90
CA PRO A 87 0.12 0.52 27.63
C PRO A 87 -0.12 -0.98 27.79
N LYS A 88 0.95 -1.75 27.78
CA LYS A 88 0.95 -3.17 28.10
C LYS A 88 0.57 -3.34 29.58
N LEU A 89 -0.40 -4.21 29.87
CA LEU A 89 -0.91 -4.46 31.22
C LEU A 89 -0.57 -5.89 31.61
N ASN A 90 0.02 -6.10 32.79
CA ASN A 90 0.41 -7.44 33.28
C ASN A 90 1.26 -8.26 32.28
N ASN A 91 2.12 -7.58 31.52
CA ASN A 91 2.93 -8.16 30.46
C ASN A 91 2.13 -8.73 29.27
N GLU A 92 0.89 -8.29 29.08
CA GLU A 92 0.05 -8.59 27.91
C GLU A 92 -0.36 -7.30 27.19
N TYR A 93 -0.41 -7.36 25.86
CA TYR A 93 -0.87 -6.26 25.04
C TYR A 93 -2.40 -6.17 25.07
N ASP A 94 -2.93 -4.95 25.09
CA ASP A 94 -4.38 -4.71 25.13
C ASP A 94 -4.98 -4.71 23.71
N TYR A 95 -5.11 -5.90 23.13
CA TYR A 95 -5.73 -6.08 21.80
C TYR A 95 -7.21 -5.70 21.80
N ALA A 96 -7.92 -5.94 22.91
CA ALA A 96 -9.32 -5.56 23.03
C ALA A 96 -9.47 -4.03 23.02
N GLY A 97 -8.60 -3.32 23.75
CA GLY A 97 -8.48 -1.87 23.71
C GLY A 97 -8.17 -1.33 22.32
N LEU A 98 -7.24 -1.99 21.61
CA LEU A 98 -6.91 -1.68 20.22
C LEU A 98 -8.15 -1.79 19.31
N THR A 99 -8.80 -2.95 19.29
CA THR A 99 -10.00 -3.19 18.47
C THR A 99 -11.10 -2.18 18.81
N ASN A 100 -11.35 -1.92 20.09
CA ASN A 100 -12.34 -0.94 20.52
C ASN A 100 -12.01 0.49 20.06
N TYR A 101 -10.73 0.85 20.06
CA TYR A 101 -10.28 2.13 19.51
C TYR A 101 -10.48 2.19 17.99
N LEU A 102 -10.06 1.16 17.27
CA LEU A 102 -10.18 1.07 15.81
C LEU A 102 -11.63 1.09 15.34
N LYS A 103 -12.58 0.54 16.10
CA LYS A 103 -14.02 0.70 15.84
C LYS A 103 -14.43 2.18 15.80
N ARG A 104 -13.94 3.00 16.73
CA ARG A 104 -14.22 4.45 16.74
C ARG A 104 -13.58 5.17 15.56
N VAL A 105 -12.36 4.77 15.20
CA VAL A 105 -11.68 5.28 14.00
C VAL A 105 -12.46 4.93 12.74
N LYS A 106 -12.93 3.69 12.59
CA LYS A 106 -13.74 3.24 11.45
C LYS A 106 -15.06 4.00 11.32
N ILE A 107 -15.70 4.35 12.43
CA ILE A 107 -16.91 5.23 12.40
C ILE A 107 -16.58 6.62 11.83
N THR A 108 -15.39 7.15 12.15
CA THR A 108 -14.94 8.46 11.67
C THR A 108 -14.49 8.40 10.20
N TYR A 109 -13.88 7.28 9.80
CA TYR A 109 -13.32 7.05 8.47
C TYR A 109 -13.87 5.74 7.86
N PRO A 110 -15.16 5.70 7.48
CA PRO A 110 -15.83 4.46 7.07
C PRO A 110 -15.26 3.84 5.79
N ASP A 111 -14.82 4.69 4.86
CA ASP A 111 -14.30 4.28 3.55
C ASP A 111 -12.84 3.81 3.59
N ARG A 112 -12.16 3.93 4.75
CA ARG A 112 -10.78 3.46 4.91
C ARG A 112 -10.74 1.97 5.15
N LEU A 113 -9.81 1.31 4.47
CA LEU A 113 -9.56 -0.13 4.59
C LEU A 113 -8.11 -0.44 4.96
N ASP A 114 -7.22 0.55 4.80
CA ASP A 114 -5.79 0.43 4.97
C ASP A 114 -5.32 0.76 6.38
N ALA A 115 -4.35 -0.02 6.87
CA ALA A 115 -3.60 0.25 8.08
C ALA A 115 -2.13 -0.11 7.88
N ALA A 116 -1.22 0.73 8.38
CA ALA A 116 0.19 0.41 8.47
C ALA A 116 0.52 -0.08 9.88
N LEU A 117 1.11 -1.26 9.98
CA LEU A 117 1.52 -1.89 11.22
C LEU A 117 3.04 -1.83 11.33
N LEU A 118 3.55 -1.07 12.30
CA LEU A 118 4.96 -0.80 12.49
C LEU A 118 5.43 -1.48 13.78
N LEU A 119 6.46 -2.31 13.73
CA LEU A 119 6.88 -3.11 14.89
C LEU A 119 8.32 -2.81 15.30
N GLU A 120 8.58 -2.80 16.60
CA GLU A 120 9.94 -2.83 17.11
C GLU A 120 10.59 -4.21 16.88
N PRO A 121 11.91 -4.27 16.62
CA PRO A 121 12.60 -5.53 16.28
C PRO A 121 12.55 -6.63 17.36
N ASP A 122 12.28 -6.26 18.61
CA ASP A 122 12.24 -7.18 19.76
C ASP A 122 10.83 -7.71 20.07
N VAL A 123 9.82 -7.35 19.27
CA VAL A 123 8.45 -7.83 19.40
C VAL A 123 8.32 -9.26 18.85
N GLU A 124 7.70 -10.14 19.63
CA GLU A 124 7.48 -11.53 19.23
C GLU A 124 6.51 -11.66 18.05
N TYR A 125 6.74 -12.66 17.19
CA TYR A 125 5.90 -12.90 16.01
C TYR A 125 4.42 -13.17 16.35
N ASP A 126 4.13 -13.78 17.50
CA ASP A 126 2.75 -14.03 17.94
C ASP A 126 1.99 -12.71 18.17
N VAL A 127 2.68 -11.70 18.73
CA VAL A 127 2.11 -10.37 18.92
C VAL A 127 1.72 -9.74 17.58
N LEU A 128 2.58 -9.86 16.56
CA LEU A 128 2.28 -9.39 15.21
C LEU A 128 0.96 -9.97 14.68
N VAL A 129 0.79 -11.29 14.80
CA VAL A 129 -0.42 -11.98 14.33
C VAL A 129 -1.65 -11.49 15.09
N GLN A 130 -1.56 -11.37 16.42
CA GLN A 130 -2.67 -10.91 17.26
C GLN A 130 -3.05 -9.45 16.94
N VAL A 131 -2.08 -8.58 16.67
CA VAL A 131 -2.36 -7.20 16.25
C VAL A 131 -2.99 -7.16 14.85
N ILE A 132 -2.54 -7.99 13.91
CA ILE A 132 -3.16 -8.10 12.57
C ILE A 132 -4.64 -8.49 12.73
N ASP A 133 -4.94 -9.52 13.50
CA ASP A 133 -6.30 -10.00 13.71
C ASP A 133 -7.19 -8.92 14.34
N ALA A 134 -6.67 -8.26 15.38
CA ALA A 134 -7.34 -7.17 16.09
C ALA A 134 -7.58 -5.91 15.22
N THR A 135 -6.76 -5.72 14.18
CA THR A 135 -6.81 -4.57 13.26
C THR A 135 -7.75 -4.80 12.08
N ARG A 136 -7.86 -6.04 11.61
CA ARG A 136 -8.63 -6.37 10.41
C ARG A 136 -10.13 -6.50 10.65
N SER A 137 -10.51 -7.10 11.76
CA SER A 137 -11.92 -7.41 12.03
C SER A 137 -12.19 -7.53 13.52
N TYR A 138 -13.47 -7.58 13.89
CA TYR A 138 -13.87 -7.88 15.26
C TYR A 138 -15.07 -8.83 15.28
N PRO A 139 -15.13 -9.77 16.25
CA PRO A 139 -16.31 -10.59 16.43
C PRO A 139 -17.47 -9.75 16.96
N GLU A 140 -18.63 -9.91 16.36
CA GLU A 140 -19.89 -9.28 16.76
C GLU A 140 -20.97 -10.35 16.89
N VAL A 141 -21.68 -10.37 18.01
CA VAL A 141 -22.75 -11.35 18.24
C VAL A 141 -24.07 -10.74 17.82
N VAL A 142 -24.65 -11.26 16.75
CA VAL A 142 -25.95 -10.81 16.23
C VAL A 142 -26.92 -11.98 16.25
N ALA A 143 -28.03 -11.83 16.98
CA ALA A 143 -29.07 -12.86 17.10
C ALA A 143 -28.59 -14.24 17.58
N GLY A 144 -27.47 -14.30 18.31
CA GLY A 144 -26.87 -15.55 18.80
C GLY A 144 -25.78 -16.13 17.90
N ASP A 145 -25.60 -15.59 16.69
CA ASP A 145 -24.54 -15.97 15.77
C ASP A 145 -23.34 -15.02 15.90
N VAL A 146 -22.12 -15.56 15.78
CA VAL A 146 -20.89 -14.76 15.72
C VAL A 146 -20.62 -14.39 14.27
N ILE A 147 -20.74 -13.11 13.95
CA ILE A 147 -20.31 -12.53 12.68
C ILE A 147 -19.03 -11.72 12.89
N TYR A 148 -18.29 -11.46 11.82
CA TYR A 148 -17.09 -10.61 11.88
C TYR A 148 -17.37 -9.27 11.23
N GLY A 149 -17.28 -8.20 12.03
CA GLY A 149 -17.33 -6.83 11.55
C GLY A 149 -15.98 -6.41 10.96
N GLU A 150 -16.02 -5.69 9.85
CA GLU A 150 -14.82 -5.21 9.15
C GLU A 150 -14.23 -3.97 9.82
N LEU A 151 -12.90 -3.91 9.91
CA LEU A 151 -12.13 -2.73 10.31
C LEU A 151 -11.22 -2.29 9.17
N PHE A 152 -9.92 -2.61 9.25
CA PHE A 152 -8.89 -2.23 8.28
C PHE A 152 -8.24 -3.50 7.72
N PRO A 153 -8.88 -4.19 6.75
CA PRO A 153 -8.42 -5.48 6.25
C PRO A 153 -7.10 -5.41 5.45
N GLU A 154 -6.77 -4.25 4.89
CA GLU A 154 -5.58 -4.02 4.07
C GLU A 154 -4.40 -3.59 4.96
N VAL A 155 -3.79 -4.56 5.63
CA VAL A 155 -2.66 -4.31 6.53
C VAL A 155 -1.34 -4.38 5.77
N SER A 156 -0.53 -3.34 5.91
CA SER A 156 0.89 -3.32 5.52
C SER A 156 1.78 -3.41 6.75
N ILE A 157 2.98 -3.97 6.63
CA ILE A 157 3.90 -4.20 7.75
C ILE A 157 5.21 -3.45 7.49
N GLY A 158 5.77 -2.83 8.52
CA GLY A 158 7.06 -2.15 8.49
C GLY A 158 7.74 -2.09 9.85
N ASP A 159 8.90 -1.43 9.88
CA ASP A 159 9.67 -1.23 11.11
C ASP A 159 9.18 0.02 11.85
N ALA A 160 9.08 -0.08 13.18
CA ALA A 160 8.78 1.05 14.03
C ALA A 160 9.89 2.11 13.97
N PRO A 161 9.54 3.41 13.88
CA PRO A 161 10.53 4.46 13.95
C PRO A 161 11.22 4.44 15.31
N VAL A 162 12.55 4.58 15.28
CA VAL A 162 13.38 4.68 16.48
C VAL A 162 13.02 5.98 17.19
N LEU A 163 12.66 5.89 18.48
CA LEU A 163 12.53 7.07 19.33
C LEU A 163 13.92 7.67 19.51
N THR A 164 14.27 8.69 18.72
CA THR A 164 15.44 9.53 19.01
C THR A 164 15.14 10.29 20.28
N GLY A 165 15.60 9.76 21.41
CA GLY A 165 15.47 10.41 22.72
C GLY A 165 16.14 11.77 22.74
N ASN A 166 15.45 12.74 23.33
CA ASN A 166 16.07 13.90 23.97
C ASN A 166 16.40 13.53 25.42
#